data_AF-A0A7V0R226-F1
#
_entry.id   AF-A0A7V0R226-F1
#
_cell.length_a   1.000
_cell.length_b   1.000
_cell.length_c   1.000
_cell.angle_alpha   90.00
_cell.angle_beta   90.00
_cell.angle_gamma   90.00
#
_symmetry.space_group_name_H-M   'P 1'
#
loop_
_entity.id
_entity.type
_entity.pdbx_description
1 polymer ?
#
loop_
_entity_poly.entity_id
_entity_poly.type
_entity_poly.pdbx_seq_one_letter_code
_entity_poly.pdbx_strand_id
1 'polypeptide(L)'
;MFLQRMKISHKVLFIVILGLVVITTFAVGTIMMGKKQLNTLEEIYTQKVVPLDNLRKIQLIFREIEYHMTGVSAGIVAPIGSGEHLKLSLKEIDKLWNSVKDKIKNKDLLKDKKTFEKGYAGFKKVAVKLLKVYFNDDAKNVPGLVDQYLDFKPLIFKSIDKMAEAQEKAVDTYYTERQKLISKINGLIIITALFLITIFLFLGVTITRSITRPINDTTVMLKDIAEGKGDLTKRLTVTSKDEIGILAGWF
;
A
#
# COMPACT_ATOMS: atom_id res chain seq x y z
N MET A 1 -25.67 -27.33 27.29
CA MET A 1 -25.24 -28.35 28.27
C MET A 1 -24.05 -27.90 29.14
N PHE A 2 -23.02 -27.22 28.62
CA PHE A 2 -21.90 -26.69 29.45
C PHE A 2 -22.26 -25.43 30.25
N LEU A 3 -22.91 -24.43 29.61
CA LEU A 3 -23.29 -23.17 30.25
C LEU A 3 -24.34 -23.30 31.36
N GLN A 4 -25.15 -24.36 31.39
CA GLN A 4 -26.19 -24.56 32.41
C GLN A 4 -25.64 -24.96 33.79
N ARG A 5 -24.36 -25.34 33.86
CA ARG A 5 -23.70 -25.76 35.11
C ARG A 5 -22.77 -24.70 35.71
N MET A 6 -22.52 -23.62 34.99
CA MET A 6 -21.64 -22.53 35.44
C MET A 6 -22.40 -21.52 36.27
N LYS A 7 -21.73 -20.91 37.25
CA LYS A 7 -22.22 -19.70 37.95
C LYS A 7 -22.50 -18.57 36.95
N ILE A 8 -23.55 -17.78 37.17
CA ILE A 8 -23.95 -16.64 36.33
C ILE A 8 -22.78 -15.66 36.18
N SER A 9 -22.08 -15.37 37.28
CA SER A 9 -20.88 -14.52 37.29
C SER A 9 -19.83 -15.00 36.27
N HIS A 10 -19.59 -16.31 36.19
CA HIS A 10 -18.61 -16.90 35.28
C HIS A 10 -19.12 -16.90 33.83
N LYS A 11 -20.44 -17.04 33.60
CA LYS A 11 -21.04 -16.91 32.27
C LYS A 11 -20.87 -15.50 31.72
N VAL A 12 -21.21 -14.48 32.52
CA VAL A 12 -21.08 -13.08 32.13
C VAL A 12 -19.62 -12.72 31.88
N LEU A 13 -18.72 -13.12 32.79
CA LEU A 13 -17.28 -12.88 32.64
C LEU A 13 -16.73 -13.53 31.36
N PHE A 14 -17.09 -14.80 31.10
CA PHE A 14 -16.67 -15.50 29.88
C PHE A 14 -17.09 -14.79 28.61
N ILE A 15 -18.34 -14.31 28.56
CA ILE A 15 -18.88 -13.60 27.38
C ILE A 15 -18.16 -12.25 27.19
N VAL A 16 -17.94 -11.49 28.27
CA VAL A 16 -17.24 -10.21 28.19
C VAL A 16 -15.80 -10.40 27.71
N ILE A 17 -15.08 -11.37 28.28
CA ILE A 17 -13.70 -11.69 27.86
C ILE A 17 -13.69 -12.13 26.39
N LEU A 18 -14.60 -13.02 25.99
CA LEU A 18 -14.70 -13.48 24.61
C LEU A 18 -14.96 -12.31 23.65
N GLY A 19 -15.88 -11.41 24.01
CA GLY A 19 -16.19 -10.21 23.22
C GLY A 19 -14.98 -9.29 23.07
N LEU A 20 -14.26 -9.03 24.16
CA LEU A 20 -13.03 -8.22 24.13
C LEU A 20 -11.94 -8.86 23.28
N VAL A 21 -11.71 -10.17 23.42
CA VAL A 21 -10.70 -10.90 22.61
C VAL A 21 -11.07 -10.83 21.13
N VAL A 22 -12.34 -11.02 20.79
CA VAL A 22 -12.83 -10.94 19.41
C VAL A 22 -12.64 -9.54 18.83
N ILE A 23 -13.06 -8.49 19.55
CA ILE A 23 -12.95 -7.10 19.08
C ILE A 23 -11.49 -6.69 18.93
N THR A 24 -10.64 -7.03 19.90
CA THR A 24 -9.21 -6.71 19.85
C THR A 24 -8.51 -7.45 18.71
N THR A 25 -8.77 -8.75 18.52
CA THR A 25 -8.21 -9.52 17.41
C THR A 25 -8.64 -8.95 16.05
N PHE A 26 -9.92 -8.59 15.93
CA PHE A 26 -10.44 -7.96 14.72
C PHE A 26 -9.78 -6.59 14.45
N ALA A 27 -9.67 -5.73 15.47
CA ALA A 27 -9.04 -4.41 15.37
C ALA A 27 -7.54 -4.50 15.03
N VAL A 28 -6.80 -5.41 15.67
CA VAL A 28 -5.39 -5.64 15.34
C VAL A 28 -5.25 -6.15 13.91
N GLY A 29 -6.10 -7.08 13.49
CA GLY A 29 -6.13 -7.59 12.12
C GLY A 29 -6.34 -6.49 11.08
N THR A 30 -7.33 -5.62 11.27
CA THR A 30 -7.60 -4.51 10.34
C THR A 30 -6.46 -3.49 10.29
N ILE A 31 -5.86 -3.15 11.43
CA ILE A 31 -4.68 -2.25 11.48
C ILE A 31 -3.49 -2.86 10.76
N MET A 32 -3.19 -4.15 10.98
CA MET A 32 -2.08 -4.84 10.31
C MET A 32 -2.30 -4.92 8.79
N MET A 33 -3.52 -5.18 8.35
CA MET A 33 -3.88 -5.18 6.93
C MET A 33 -3.74 -3.77 6.32
N GLY A 34 -4.18 -2.72 7.01
CA GLY A 34 -4.01 -1.33 6.59
C GLY A 34 -2.53 -0.95 6.43
N LYS A 35 -1.68 -1.30 7.39
CA LYS A 35 -0.22 -1.10 7.28
C LYS A 35 0.37 -1.81 6.07
N LYS A 36 -0.06 -3.04 5.77
CA LYS A 36 0.40 -3.78 4.58
C LYS A 36 0.02 -3.08 3.28
N GLN A 37 -1.14 -2.42 3.21
CA GLN A 37 -1.56 -1.62 2.06
C GLN A 37 -0.68 -0.37 1.88
N LEU A 38 -0.35 0.33 2.96
CA LEU A 38 0.56 1.50 2.91
C LEU A 38 1.96 1.10 2.43
N ASN A 39 2.52 0.01 2.95
CA ASN A 39 3.84 -0.47 2.51
C ASN A 39 3.83 -0.87 1.02
N THR A 40 2.71 -1.41 0.54
CA THR A 40 2.53 -1.75 -0.89
C THR A 40 2.59 -0.48 -1.76
N LEU A 41 1.95 0.60 -1.32
CA LEU A 41 1.97 1.88 -2.03
C LEU A 41 3.37 2.50 -2.06
N GLU A 42 4.05 2.48 -0.91
CA GLU A 42 5.43 2.95 -0.79
C GLU A 42 6.38 2.15 -1.71
N GLU A 43 6.22 0.83 -1.79
CA GLU A 43 7.00 -0.02 -2.66
C GLU A 43 6.79 0.33 -4.14
N ILE A 44 5.55 0.46 -4.61
CA ILE A 44 5.26 0.88 -6.00
C ILE A 44 5.91 2.22 -6.30
N TYR A 45 5.70 3.19 -5.42
CA TYR A 45 6.17 4.54 -5.61
C TYR A 45 7.71 4.57 -5.72
N THR A 46 8.40 4.00 -4.72
CA THR A 46 9.86 4.10 -4.60
C THR A 46 10.62 3.17 -5.55
N GLN A 47 10.08 1.98 -5.82
CA GLN A 47 10.75 0.95 -6.63
C GLN A 47 10.31 0.96 -8.09
N LYS A 48 9.15 1.55 -8.41
CA LYS A 48 8.61 1.50 -9.77
C LYS A 48 8.39 2.86 -10.41
N VAL A 49 7.62 3.74 -9.78
CA VAL A 49 7.25 5.04 -10.35
C VAL A 49 8.43 6.00 -10.39
N VAL A 50 9.19 6.13 -9.30
CA VAL A 50 10.35 7.03 -9.25
C VAL A 50 11.42 6.66 -10.30
N PRO A 51 11.79 5.38 -10.49
CA PRO A 51 12.71 5.01 -11.57
C PRO A 51 12.19 5.34 -12.97
N LEU A 52 10.90 5.12 -13.24
CA LEU A 52 10.26 5.47 -14.50
C LEU A 52 10.34 6.98 -14.77
N ASP A 53 9.97 7.78 -13.77
CA ASP A 53 10.03 9.24 -13.86
C ASP A 53 11.47 9.74 -14.08
N ASN A 54 12.45 9.17 -13.37
CA ASN A 54 13.86 9.54 -13.52
C ASN A 54 14.39 9.19 -14.92
N LEU A 55 13.99 8.06 -15.49
CA LEU A 55 14.31 7.69 -16.88
C LEU A 55 13.73 8.72 -17.88
N ARG A 56 12.46 9.09 -17.72
CA ARG A 56 11.80 10.10 -18.56
C ARG A 56 12.45 11.49 -18.41
N LYS A 57 12.85 11.88 -17.20
CA LYS A 57 13.60 13.12 -16.95
C LYS A 57 14.96 13.13 -17.64
N ILE A 58 15.69 12.02 -17.64
CA ILE A 58 16.95 11.92 -18.40
C ILE A 58 16.70 12.19 -19.89
N GLN A 59 15.66 11.58 -20.48
CA GLN A 59 15.27 11.84 -21.87
C GLN A 59 14.94 13.31 -22.14
N LEU A 60 14.22 13.97 -21.23
CA LEU A 60 13.90 15.39 -21.35
C LEU A 60 15.16 16.26 -21.33
N ILE A 61 16.10 15.99 -20.41
CA ILE A 61 17.38 16.71 -20.35
C ILE A 61 18.17 16.53 -21.66
N PHE A 62 18.21 15.33 -22.23
CA PHE A 62 18.84 15.11 -23.53
C PHE A 62 18.17 15.92 -24.65
N ARG A 63 16.84 16.03 -24.64
CA ARG A 63 16.11 16.88 -25.61
C ARG A 63 16.41 18.36 -25.43
N GLU A 64 16.55 18.84 -24.20
CA GLU A 64 16.97 20.22 -23.92
C GLU A 64 18.39 20.47 -24.44
N ILE A 65 19.33 19.54 -24.20
CA ILE A 65 20.68 19.63 -24.75
C ILE A 65 20.63 19.70 -26.29
N GLU A 66 19.82 18.87 -26.95
CA GLU A 66 19.62 18.92 -28.41
C GLU A 66 19.07 20.26 -28.88
N TYR A 67 18.11 20.82 -28.14
CA TYR A 67 17.54 22.13 -28.43
C TYR A 67 18.62 23.23 -28.34
N HIS A 68 19.44 23.22 -27.29
CA HIS A 68 20.56 24.16 -27.14
C HIS A 68 21.62 24.00 -28.23
N MET A 69 21.98 22.77 -28.61
CA MET A 69 22.90 22.53 -29.72
C MET A 69 22.37 23.10 -31.04
N THR A 70 21.08 22.86 -31.32
CA THR A 70 20.43 23.36 -32.54
C THR A 70 20.28 24.89 -32.50
N GLY A 71 19.88 25.44 -31.35
CA GLY A 71 19.69 26.88 -31.15
C GLY A 71 20.99 27.66 -31.28
N VAL A 72 22.10 27.13 -30.76
CA VAL A 72 23.43 27.73 -30.96
C VAL A 72 23.86 27.63 -32.43
N SER A 73 23.63 26.47 -33.07
CA SER A 73 23.95 26.28 -34.49
C SER A 73 23.18 27.25 -35.40
N ALA A 74 21.95 27.59 -35.02
CA ALA A 74 21.09 28.53 -35.73
C ALA A 74 21.32 30.01 -35.35
N GLY A 75 22.20 30.30 -34.38
CA GLY A 75 22.43 31.66 -33.87
C GLY A 75 21.27 32.25 -33.05
N ILE A 76 20.36 31.41 -32.55
CA ILE A 76 19.17 31.80 -31.78
C ILE A 76 19.44 31.80 -30.27
N VAL A 77 20.39 30.97 -29.82
CA VAL A 77 20.74 30.79 -28.40
C VAL A 77 22.22 31.11 -28.20
N ALA A 78 22.54 31.80 -27.10
CA ALA A 78 23.93 32.14 -26.77
C ALA A 78 24.77 30.89 -26.43
N PRO A 79 25.98 30.75 -26.99
CA PRO A 79 26.88 29.63 -26.70
C PRO A 79 27.22 29.49 -25.22
N ILE A 80 27.62 30.59 -24.57
CA ILE A 80 28.05 30.59 -23.16
C ILE A 80 26.94 30.07 -22.22
N GLY A 81 25.72 30.55 -22.39
CA GLY A 81 24.57 30.10 -21.60
C GLY A 81 24.26 28.62 -21.82
N SER A 82 24.43 28.13 -23.05
CA SER A 82 24.30 26.72 -23.39
C SER A 82 25.41 25.85 -22.77
N GLY A 83 26.61 26.41 -22.59
CA GLY A 83 27.72 25.79 -21.85
C GLY A 83 27.39 25.54 -20.38
N GLU A 84 26.85 26.54 -19.69
CA GLU A 84 26.41 26.38 -18.29
C GLU A 84 25.24 25.40 -18.16
N HIS A 85 24.25 25.49 -19.06
CA HIS A 85 23.14 24.52 -19.10
C HIS A 85 23.65 23.08 -19.31
N LEU A 86 24.56 22.86 -20.26
CA LEU A 86 25.14 21.53 -20.52
C LEU A 86 25.87 20.99 -19.29
N LYS A 87 26.66 21.82 -18.61
CA LYS A 87 27.39 21.44 -17.39
C LYS A 87 26.44 20.99 -16.27
N LEU A 88 25.37 21.74 -16.03
CA LEU A 88 24.34 21.39 -15.04
C LEU A 88 23.57 20.12 -15.44
N SER A 89 23.22 20.01 -16.71
CA SER A 89 22.52 18.87 -17.29
C SER A 89 23.29 17.56 -17.09
N LEU A 90 24.60 17.55 -17.35
CA LEU A 90 25.45 16.37 -17.11
C LEU A 90 25.43 15.92 -15.65
N LYS A 91 25.48 16.88 -14.70
CA LYS A 91 25.43 16.59 -13.27
C LYS A 91 24.08 15.99 -12.87
N GLU A 92 22.98 16.52 -13.41
CA GLU A 92 21.65 15.99 -13.10
C GLU A 92 21.41 14.61 -13.75
N ILE A 93 21.87 14.39 -14.99
CA ILE A 93 21.82 13.05 -15.61
C ILE A 93 22.59 12.04 -14.75
N ASP A 94 23.80 12.37 -14.29
CA ASP A 94 24.58 11.48 -13.42
C ASP A 94 23.85 11.14 -12.12
N LYS A 95 23.25 12.13 -11.47
CA LYS A 95 22.46 11.95 -10.26
C LYS A 95 21.22 11.07 -10.51
N LEU A 96 20.43 11.38 -11.53
CA LEU A 96 19.24 10.62 -11.90
C LEU A 96 19.62 9.19 -12.28
N TRP A 97 20.64 8.99 -13.10
CA TRP A 97 21.10 7.67 -13.50
C TRP A 97 21.56 6.84 -12.30
N ASN A 98 22.33 7.42 -11.38
CA ASN A 98 22.76 6.73 -10.17
C ASN A 98 21.57 6.27 -9.30
N SER A 99 20.48 7.03 -9.26
CA SER A 99 19.27 6.63 -8.51
C SER A 99 18.49 5.46 -9.14
N VAL A 100 18.70 5.19 -10.43
CA VAL A 100 17.99 4.19 -11.23
C VAL A 100 18.82 2.93 -11.44
N LYS A 101 20.11 3.07 -11.75
CA LYS A 101 20.98 2.00 -12.24
C LYS A 101 21.05 0.78 -11.31
N ASP A 102 20.96 0.98 -10.00
CA ASP A 102 21.08 -0.08 -9.00
C ASP A 102 19.73 -0.78 -8.71
N LYS A 103 18.63 -0.13 -9.10
CA LYS A 103 17.27 -0.69 -9.02
C LYS A 103 16.95 -1.59 -10.22
N ILE A 104 17.67 -1.44 -11.33
CA ILE A 104 17.54 -2.30 -12.52
C ILE A 104 18.27 -3.62 -12.27
N LYS A 105 17.53 -4.63 -11.80
CA LYS A 105 18.04 -6.00 -11.54
C LYS A 105 17.53 -7.05 -12.51
N ASN A 106 16.50 -6.73 -13.30
CA ASN A 106 15.96 -7.66 -14.28
C ASN A 106 17.01 -7.97 -15.36
N LYS A 107 17.30 -9.26 -15.59
CA LYS A 107 18.27 -9.73 -16.59
C LYS A 107 18.01 -9.16 -17.98
N ASP A 108 16.74 -9.02 -18.35
CA ASP A 108 16.36 -8.50 -19.67
C ASP A 108 16.75 -7.01 -19.83
N LEU A 109 16.64 -6.25 -18.73
CA LEU A 109 16.98 -4.83 -18.70
C LEU A 109 18.48 -4.56 -18.50
N LEU A 110 19.28 -5.55 -18.10
CA LEU A 110 20.73 -5.38 -17.97
C LEU A 110 21.38 -5.07 -19.33
N LYS A 111 20.81 -5.60 -20.43
CA LYS A 111 21.28 -5.29 -21.79
C LYS A 111 21.01 -3.83 -22.15
N ASP A 112 19.80 -3.34 -21.87
CA ASP A 112 19.43 -1.95 -22.16
C ASP A 112 20.19 -0.98 -21.25
N LYS A 113 20.40 -1.32 -19.97
CA LYS A 113 21.29 -0.60 -19.05
C LYS A 113 22.69 -0.40 -19.63
N LYS A 114 23.34 -1.49 -20.08
CA LYS A 114 24.67 -1.41 -20.70
C LYS A 114 24.67 -0.59 -21.99
N THR A 115 23.58 -0.66 -22.76
CA THR A 115 23.42 0.12 -24.00
C THR A 115 23.33 1.61 -23.71
N PHE A 116 22.55 2.00 -22.69
CA PHE A 116 22.50 3.36 -22.18
C PHE A 116 23.89 3.83 -21.73
N GLU A 117 24.56 3.06 -20.87
CA GLU A 117 25.88 3.43 -20.33
C GLU A 117 26.92 3.64 -21.43
N LYS A 118 26.89 2.80 -22.48
CA LYS A 118 27.74 2.97 -23.67
C LYS A 118 27.42 4.26 -24.42
N GLY A 119 26.13 4.52 -24.70
CA GLY A 119 25.68 5.73 -25.37
C GLY A 119 26.05 7.00 -24.58
N TYR A 120 25.77 6.99 -23.29
CA TYR A 120 26.04 8.12 -22.41
C TYR A 120 27.55 8.39 -22.24
N ALA A 121 28.38 7.35 -22.11
CA ALA A 121 29.84 7.51 -22.09
C ALA A 121 30.38 8.09 -23.41
N GLY A 122 29.79 7.70 -24.54
CA GLY A 122 30.08 8.30 -25.85
C GLY A 122 29.71 9.78 -25.90
N PHE A 123 28.50 10.11 -25.47
CA PHE A 123 28.04 11.50 -25.37
C PHE A 123 28.91 12.34 -24.44
N LYS A 124 29.37 11.83 -23.28
CA LYS A 124 30.26 12.58 -22.38
C LYS A 124 31.54 13.06 -23.08
N LYS A 125 32.09 12.28 -24.02
CA LYS A 125 33.25 12.70 -24.83
C LYS A 125 32.91 13.85 -25.77
N VAL A 126 31.72 13.83 -26.36
CA VAL A 126 31.19 14.94 -27.19
C VAL A 126 30.92 16.17 -26.31
N ALA A 127 30.35 15.98 -25.13
CA ALA A 127 30.01 17.04 -24.19
C ALA A 127 31.24 17.82 -23.72
N VAL A 128 32.39 17.16 -23.49
CA VAL A 128 33.66 17.84 -23.18
C VAL A 128 34.07 18.79 -24.31
N LYS A 129 33.93 18.36 -25.58
CA LYS A 129 34.21 19.21 -26.74
C LYS A 129 33.20 20.35 -26.85
N LEU A 130 31.91 20.06 -26.66
CA LEU A 130 30.83 21.07 -26.68
C LEU A 130 31.05 22.15 -25.64
N LEU A 131 31.41 21.79 -24.40
CA LEU A 131 31.71 22.76 -23.35
C LEU A 131 32.84 23.71 -23.77
N LYS A 132 33.92 23.18 -24.36
CA LYS A 132 35.02 24.00 -24.86
C LYS A 132 34.55 24.96 -25.98
N VAL A 133 33.77 24.45 -26.92
CA VAL A 133 33.21 25.24 -28.03
C VAL A 133 32.28 26.34 -27.51
N TYR A 134 31.39 26.02 -26.58
CA TYR A 134 30.44 26.96 -25.99
C TYR A 134 31.10 28.08 -25.17
N PHE A 135 32.07 27.76 -24.32
CA PHE A 135 32.75 28.77 -23.50
C PHE A 135 33.74 29.63 -24.29
N ASN A 136 34.16 29.19 -25.48
CA ASN A 136 34.97 29.98 -26.40
C ASN A 136 34.13 30.73 -27.45
N ASP A 137 32.79 30.73 -27.31
CA ASP A 137 31.86 31.38 -28.25
C ASP A 137 31.99 30.89 -29.72
N ASP A 138 32.40 29.63 -29.91
CA ASP A 138 32.77 29.07 -31.21
C ASP A 138 31.60 28.32 -31.87
N ALA A 139 30.47 29.02 -32.06
CA ALA A 139 29.22 28.40 -32.54
C ALA A 139 29.36 27.61 -33.86
N LYS A 140 30.35 27.96 -34.71
CA LYS A 140 30.59 27.33 -36.03
C LYS A 140 30.98 25.85 -35.93
N ASN A 141 31.56 25.42 -34.82
CA ASN A 141 32.00 24.05 -34.62
C ASN A 141 30.95 23.15 -33.95
N VAL A 142 29.79 23.70 -33.57
CA VAL A 142 28.69 22.94 -32.94
C VAL A 142 28.06 21.91 -33.88
N PRO A 143 27.77 22.19 -35.18
CA PRO A 143 27.17 21.21 -36.07
C PRO A 143 27.95 19.89 -36.19
N GLY A 144 29.28 19.94 -36.31
CA GLY A 144 30.11 18.72 -36.38
C GLY A 144 30.14 17.91 -35.07
N LEU A 145 29.78 18.52 -33.94
CA LEU A 145 29.60 17.83 -32.67
C LEU A 145 28.19 17.25 -32.54
N VAL A 146 27.18 17.88 -33.15
CA VAL A 146 25.83 17.32 -33.28
C VAL A 146 25.89 16.02 -34.07
N ASP A 147 26.62 15.98 -35.18
CA ASP A 147 26.80 14.76 -35.98
C ASP A 147 27.40 13.61 -35.16
N GLN A 148 28.44 13.89 -34.37
CA GLN A 148 29.03 12.90 -33.45
C GLN A 148 28.04 12.42 -32.38
N TYR A 149 27.15 13.30 -31.91
CA TYR A 149 26.12 12.93 -30.94
C TYR A 149 25.04 12.01 -31.55
N LEU A 150 24.73 12.16 -32.85
CA LEU A 150 23.75 11.31 -33.52
C LEU A 150 24.12 9.81 -33.49
N ASP A 151 25.41 9.47 -33.40
CA ASP A 151 25.85 8.08 -33.22
C ASP A 151 25.44 7.50 -31.85
N PHE A 152 25.36 8.35 -30.82
CA PHE A 152 25.04 7.94 -29.45
C PHE A 152 23.56 8.09 -29.09
N LYS A 153 22.85 9.01 -29.76
CA LYS A 153 21.44 9.30 -29.54
C LYS A 153 20.55 8.03 -29.58
N PRO A 154 20.63 7.14 -30.58
CA PRO A 154 19.82 5.92 -30.60
C PRO A 154 20.10 4.99 -29.42
N LEU A 155 21.36 4.91 -28.97
CA LEU A 155 21.72 4.07 -27.83
C LEU A 155 21.10 4.60 -26.54
N ILE A 156 21.07 5.93 -26.38
CA ILE A 156 20.48 6.60 -25.21
C ILE A 156 18.95 6.48 -25.24
N PHE A 157 18.31 6.94 -26.32
CA PHE A 157 16.85 7.04 -26.35
C PHE A 157 16.18 5.66 -26.38
N LYS A 158 16.62 4.75 -27.26
CA LYS A 158 15.98 3.42 -27.37
C LYS A 158 16.15 2.58 -26.10
N SER A 159 17.28 2.72 -25.41
CA SER A 159 17.49 1.98 -24.15
C SER A 159 16.62 2.56 -23.04
N ILE A 160 16.51 3.89 -22.92
CA ILE A 160 15.59 4.51 -21.97
C ILE A 160 14.15 4.14 -22.28
N ASP A 161 13.71 4.20 -23.54
CA ASP A 161 12.34 3.84 -23.95
C ASP A 161 12.01 2.42 -23.50
N LYS A 162 12.87 1.44 -23.81
CA LYS A 162 12.67 0.05 -23.39
C LYS A 162 12.64 -0.12 -21.87
N MET A 163 13.55 0.55 -21.16
CA MET A 163 13.57 0.49 -19.69
C MET A 163 12.31 1.14 -19.09
N ALA A 164 11.86 2.25 -19.65
CA ALA A 164 10.65 2.96 -19.24
C ALA A 164 9.39 2.14 -19.53
N GLU A 165 9.25 1.57 -20.73
CA GLU A 165 8.13 0.69 -21.08
C GLU A 165 8.05 -0.54 -20.17
N ALA A 166 9.20 -1.17 -19.89
CA ALA A 166 9.24 -2.30 -18.97
C ALA A 166 8.85 -1.89 -17.54
N GLN A 167 9.29 -0.70 -17.11
CA GLN A 167 8.96 -0.16 -15.80
C GLN A 167 7.47 0.19 -15.69
N GLU A 168 6.88 0.77 -16.73
CA GLU A 168 5.46 1.09 -16.87
C GLU A 168 4.60 -0.19 -16.81
N LYS A 169 4.93 -1.21 -17.61
CA LYS A 169 4.27 -2.52 -17.54
C LYS A 169 4.39 -3.15 -16.14
N ALA A 170 5.51 -2.97 -15.47
CA ALA A 170 5.69 -3.46 -14.10
C ALA A 170 4.85 -2.69 -13.08
N VAL A 171 4.63 -1.38 -13.27
CA VAL A 171 3.70 -0.58 -12.45
C VAL A 171 2.27 -1.11 -12.63
N ASP A 172 1.81 -1.27 -13.88
CA ASP A 172 0.46 -1.73 -14.17
C ASP A 172 0.20 -3.15 -13.65
N THR A 173 1.14 -4.06 -13.88
CA THR A 173 1.04 -5.44 -13.39
C THR A 173 0.98 -5.46 -11.87
N TYR A 174 1.86 -4.72 -11.19
CA TYR A 174 1.85 -4.68 -9.73
C TYR A 174 0.55 -4.04 -9.20
N TYR A 175 0.09 -2.94 -9.80
CA TYR A 175 -1.15 -2.27 -9.41
C TYR A 175 -2.35 -3.22 -9.53
N THR A 176 -2.50 -3.91 -10.66
CA THR A 176 -3.61 -4.83 -10.92
C THR A 176 -3.57 -6.07 -10.01
N GLU A 177 -2.40 -6.66 -9.78
CA GLU A 177 -2.24 -7.79 -8.86
C GLU A 177 -2.58 -7.40 -7.41
N ARG A 178 -2.14 -6.21 -6.98
CA ARG A 178 -2.41 -5.71 -5.62
C ARG A 178 -3.85 -5.29 -5.42
N GLN A 179 -4.49 -4.70 -6.42
CA GLN A 179 -5.90 -4.36 -6.36
C GLN A 179 -6.76 -5.62 -6.14
N LYS A 180 -6.45 -6.73 -6.84
CA LYS A 180 -7.11 -8.02 -6.64
C LYS A 180 -6.87 -8.59 -5.24
N LEU A 181 -5.68 -8.40 -4.68
CA LEU A 181 -5.38 -8.83 -3.32
C LEU A 181 -6.16 -8.00 -2.29
N ILE A 182 -6.21 -6.68 -2.47
CA ILE A 182 -6.94 -5.77 -1.59
C ILE A 182 -8.44 -6.07 -1.62
N SER A 183 -9.02 -6.33 -2.79
CA SER A 183 -10.45 -6.68 -2.89
C SER A 183 -10.77 -7.99 -2.16
N LYS A 184 -9.89 -9.00 -2.25
CA LYS A 184 -10.02 -10.25 -1.46
C LYS A 184 -9.93 -9.98 0.04
N ILE A 185 -8.99 -9.15 0.47
CA ILE A 185 -8.84 -8.76 1.88
C ILE A 185 -10.11 -8.05 2.39
N ASN A 186 -10.63 -7.08 1.63
CA ASN A 186 -11.85 -6.35 1.99
C ASN A 186 -13.06 -7.29 2.09
N GLY A 187 -13.20 -8.24 1.16
CA GLY A 187 -14.23 -9.27 1.24
C GLY A 187 -14.12 -10.12 2.50
N LEU A 188 -12.90 -10.53 2.87
CA LEU A 188 -12.65 -11.29 4.10
C LEU A 188 -12.98 -10.49 5.37
N ILE A 189 -12.69 -9.19 5.39
CA ILE A 189 -13.08 -8.28 6.48
C ILE A 189 -14.60 -8.24 6.63
N ILE A 190 -15.35 -8.08 5.52
CA ILE A 190 -16.81 -8.05 5.54
C ILE A 190 -17.39 -9.37 6.05
N ILE A 191 -16.90 -10.50 5.53
CA ILE A 191 -17.34 -11.85 5.96
C ILE A 191 -17.07 -12.05 7.45
N THR A 192 -15.88 -11.65 7.92
CA THR A 192 -15.52 -11.75 9.34
C THR A 192 -16.42 -10.86 10.20
N ALA A 193 -16.66 -9.61 9.78
CA ALA A 193 -17.54 -8.69 10.50
C ALA A 193 -18.97 -9.24 10.61
N LEU A 194 -19.53 -9.78 9.51
CA LEU A 194 -20.84 -10.43 9.52
C LEU A 194 -20.87 -11.64 10.46
N PHE A 195 -19.83 -12.47 10.44
CA PHE A 195 -19.70 -13.61 11.33
C PHE A 195 -19.65 -13.18 12.81
N LEU A 196 -18.93 -12.10 13.14
CA LEU A 196 -18.90 -11.56 14.49
C LEU A 196 -20.27 -11.05 14.94
N ILE A 197 -21.01 -10.36 14.05
CA ILE A 197 -22.38 -9.93 14.34
C ILE A 197 -23.26 -11.14 14.67
N THR A 198 -23.17 -12.22 13.88
CA THR A 198 -23.92 -13.46 14.15
C THR A 198 -23.56 -14.07 15.51
N ILE A 199 -22.28 -14.09 15.88
CA ILE A 199 -21.82 -14.56 17.20
C ILE A 199 -22.40 -13.71 18.32
N PHE A 200 -22.32 -12.38 18.21
CA PHE A 200 -22.84 -11.48 19.24
C PHE A 200 -24.37 -11.58 19.39
N LEU A 201 -25.11 -11.73 18.28
CA LEU A 201 -26.55 -12.00 18.32
C LEU A 201 -26.84 -13.33 19.02
N PHE A 202 -26.11 -14.39 18.70
CA PHE A 202 -26.26 -15.70 19.33
C PHE A 202 -25.97 -15.65 20.84
N LEU A 203 -24.91 -14.93 21.24
CA LEU A 203 -24.56 -14.70 22.65
C LEU A 203 -25.67 -13.92 23.37
N GLY A 204 -26.19 -12.86 22.74
CA GLY A 204 -27.31 -12.08 23.28
C GLY A 204 -28.55 -12.93 23.54
N VAL A 205 -28.96 -13.75 22.57
CA VAL A 205 -30.08 -14.69 22.74
C VAL A 205 -29.81 -15.70 23.87
N THR A 206 -28.58 -16.20 23.97
CA THR A 206 -28.17 -17.15 25.01
C THR A 206 -28.24 -16.52 26.41
N ILE A 207 -27.81 -15.27 26.57
CA ILE A 207 -27.93 -14.51 27.84
C ILE A 207 -29.40 -14.35 28.21
N THR A 208 -30.21 -13.86 27.27
CA THR A 208 -31.64 -13.62 27.51
C THR A 208 -32.35 -14.89 27.98
N ARG A 209 -32.05 -16.04 27.37
CA ARG A 209 -32.67 -17.32 27.73
C ARG A 209 -32.14 -17.95 29.01
N SER A 210 -30.84 -17.80 29.30
CA SER A 210 -30.19 -18.50 30.43
C SER A 210 -30.08 -17.68 31.71
N ILE A 211 -30.22 -16.36 31.63
CA ILE A 211 -30.06 -15.45 32.77
C ILE A 211 -31.30 -14.55 32.90
N THR A 212 -31.57 -13.71 31.88
CA THR A 212 -32.60 -12.66 31.98
C THR A 212 -34.01 -13.23 32.21
N ARG A 213 -34.40 -14.25 31.44
CA ARG A 213 -35.73 -14.86 31.55
C ARG A 213 -35.95 -15.58 32.89
N PRO A 214 -35.06 -16.47 33.37
CA PRO A 214 -35.20 -17.07 34.70
C PRO A 214 -35.24 -16.05 35.85
N ILE A 215 -34.46 -14.97 35.77
CA ILE A 215 -34.52 -13.87 36.75
C ILE A 215 -35.89 -13.17 36.72
N ASN A 216 -36.39 -12.87 35.53
CA ASN A 216 -37.69 -12.22 35.37
C ASN A 216 -38.84 -13.11 35.88
N ASP A 217 -38.82 -14.41 35.53
CA ASP A 217 -39.83 -15.38 35.97
C ASP A 217 -39.86 -15.49 37.50
N THR A 218 -38.69 -15.53 38.13
CA THR A 218 -38.55 -15.50 39.60
C THR A 218 -39.10 -14.19 40.19
N THR A 219 -38.76 -13.05 39.59
CA THR A 219 -39.18 -11.72 40.07
C THR A 219 -40.71 -11.57 40.01
N VAL A 220 -41.33 -12.04 38.93
CA VAL A 220 -42.79 -12.04 38.77
C VAL A 220 -43.46 -12.92 39.84
N MET A 221 -42.95 -14.14 40.05
CA MET A 221 -43.48 -15.04 41.08
C MET A 221 -43.40 -14.43 42.49
N LEU A 222 -42.25 -13.86 42.86
CA LEU A 222 -42.06 -13.21 44.16
C LEU A 222 -42.98 -12.00 44.33
N LYS A 223 -43.22 -11.24 43.26
CA LYS A 223 -44.17 -10.12 43.25
C LYS A 223 -45.61 -10.60 43.49
N ASP A 224 -46.04 -11.67 42.83
CA ASP A 224 -47.39 -12.24 43.01
C ASP A 224 -47.60 -12.72 44.45
N ILE A 225 -46.57 -13.34 45.06
CA ILE A 225 -46.57 -13.72 46.49
C ILE A 225 -46.70 -12.49 47.38
N ALA A 226 -45.91 -11.45 47.14
CA ALA A 226 -45.93 -10.22 47.95
C ALA A 226 -47.24 -9.43 47.85
N GLU A 227 -47.92 -9.46 46.70
CA GLU A 227 -49.22 -8.80 46.47
C GLU A 227 -50.42 -9.63 46.99
N GLY A 228 -50.19 -10.79 47.61
CA GLY A 228 -51.26 -11.66 48.13
C GLY A 228 -52.03 -12.43 47.07
N LYS A 229 -51.52 -12.49 45.83
CA LYS A 229 -52.09 -13.24 44.69
C LYS A 229 -51.36 -14.56 44.40
N GLY A 230 -50.27 -14.84 45.14
CA GLY A 230 -49.36 -15.94 44.87
C GLY A 230 -49.95 -17.30 45.23
N ASP A 231 -50.28 -18.08 44.20
CA ASP A 231 -50.57 -19.49 44.34
C ASP A 231 -49.28 -20.26 44.69
N LEU A 232 -49.12 -20.59 45.97
CA LEU A 232 -47.97 -21.30 46.53
C LEU A 232 -47.85 -22.77 46.06
N THR A 233 -48.80 -23.24 45.24
CA THR A 233 -48.68 -24.55 44.56
C THR A 233 -47.86 -24.46 43.27
N LYS A 234 -47.60 -23.26 42.74
CA LYS A 234 -46.72 -23.06 41.59
C LYS A 234 -45.27 -23.23 42.01
N ARG A 235 -44.56 -24.14 41.32
CA ARG A 235 -43.12 -24.38 41.49
C ARG A 235 -42.35 -23.68 40.38
N LEU A 236 -41.22 -23.06 40.74
CA LEU A 236 -40.24 -22.60 39.76
C LEU A 236 -39.61 -23.82 39.06
N THR A 237 -39.65 -23.84 37.73
CA THR A 237 -39.09 -24.97 36.97
C THR A 237 -37.55 -24.93 37.04
N VAL A 238 -36.95 -25.81 37.85
CA VAL A 238 -35.49 -25.90 38.00
C VAL A 238 -34.87 -26.50 36.73
N THR A 239 -34.37 -25.62 35.86
CA THR A 239 -33.74 -25.99 34.59
C THR A 239 -32.23 -25.72 34.55
N SER A 240 -31.69 -25.08 35.58
CA SER A 240 -30.29 -24.66 35.70
C SER A 240 -29.69 -25.16 37.02
N LYS A 241 -28.35 -25.28 37.09
CA LYS A 241 -27.62 -25.61 38.33
C LYS A 241 -26.81 -24.41 38.87
N ASP A 242 -27.09 -23.22 38.37
CA ASP A 242 -26.46 -21.97 38.79
C ASP A 242 -27.23 -21.31 39.95
N GLU A 243 -26.89 -20.06 40.26
CA GLU A 243 -27.51 -19.29 41.34
C GLU A 243 -29.04 -19.19 41.19
N ILE A 244 -29.60 -19.12 39.96
CA ILE A 244 -31.06 -19.13 39.76
C ILE A 244 -31.62 -20.53 39.97
N GLY A 245 -30.92 -21.57 39.51
CA GLY A 245 -31.31 -22.96 39.76
C GLY A 245 -31.39 -23.31 41.25
N ILE A 246 -30.43 -22.81 42.03
CA ILE A 246 -30.44 -22.95 43.49
C ILE A 246 -31.64 -22.20 44.06
N LEU A 247 -31.83 -20.92 43.71
CA LEU A 247 -32.95 -20.10 44.19
C LEU A 247 -34.31 -20.74 43.89
N ALA A 248 -34.50 -21.24 42.67
CA ALA A 248 -35.69 -21.95 42.23
C ALA A 248 -35.98 -23.23 43.03
N GLY A 249 -34.97 -23.82 43.67
CA GLY A 249 -35.15 -25.00 44.53
C GLY A 249 -35.66 -24.68 45.95
N TRP A 250 -35.65 -23.41 46.37
CA TRP A 250 -36.15 -23.00 47.70
C TRP A 250 -37.66 -22.69 47.72
N PHE A 251 -38.30 -22.52 46.56
CA PHE A 251 -39.71 -22.13 46.40
C PHE A 251 -40.49 -23.16 45.55
#